data_AF-A0A7W8NET1-F1
#
_entry.id   AF-A0A7W8NET1-F1
#
_cell.length_a   1.000
_cell.length_b   1.000
_cell.length_c   1.000
_cell.angle_alpha   90.00
_cell.angle_beta   90.00
_cell.angle_gamma   90.00
#
_symmetry.space_group_name_H-M   'P 1'
#
loop_
_entity.id
_entity.type
_entity.pdbx_description
1 polymer ?
#
loop_
_entity_poly.entity_id
_entity_poly.type
_entity_poly.pdbx_seq_one_letter_code
_entity_poly.pdbx_strand_id
1 'polypeptide(L)'
;MHQWAERLWSVAAGDAALDVQELRAVQEQWDELVPDHDDFDSPFTSAALDAAVVLVCATDAAASSSAEDASNAGYQAMARSDLLAQESQNMHPQDPGLEEKIRTHPLMQTELHRQADVLALLEAGTELTATSLASIRPPAKPV
;
A
#
# COMPACT_ATOMS: atom_id res chain seq x y z
N MET A 1 -6.80 9.59 -6.99
CA MET A 1 -6.33 8.59 -6.00
C MET A 1 -7.34 8.30 -4.88
N HIS A 2 -7.83 9.29 -4.11
CA HIS A 2 -8.76 9.03 -2.99
C HIS A 2 -10.00 8.22 -3.38
N GLN A 3 -10.68 8.57 -4.48
CA GLN A 3 -11.85 7.83 -4.98
C GLN A 3 -11.57 6.35 -5.30
N TRP A 4 -10.36 6.01 -5.75
CA TRP A 4 -9.98 4.62 -6.05
C TRP A 4 -9.67 3.81 -4.80
N ALA A 5 -9.05 4.42 -3.80
CA ALA A 5 -8.89 3.78 -2.49
C ALA A 5 -10.26 3.47 -1.86
N GLU A 6 -11.21 4.40 -1.91
CA GLU A 6 -12.59 4.18 -1.47
C GLU A 6 -13.27 3.02 -2.23
N ARG A 7 -13.05 2.96 -3.55
CA ARG A 7 -13.59 1.90 -4.41
C ARG A 7 -13.06 0.52 -4.03
N LEU A 8 -11.75 0.38 -3.79
CA LEU A 8 -11.14 -0.89 -3.38
C LEU A 8 -11.67 -1.36 -2.02
N TRP A 9 -11.90 -0.44 -1.06
CA TRP A 9 -12.54 -0.79 0.21
C TRP A 9 -13.98 -1.30 0.03
N SER A 10 -14.76 -0.68 -0.86
CA SER A 10 -16.13 -1.12 -1.16
C SER A 10 -16.15 -2.52 -1.81
N VAL A 11 -15.16 -2.83 -2.65
CA VAL A 11 -15.02 -4.18 -3.24
C VAL A 11 -14.60 -5.20 -2.19
N ALA A 12 -13.64 -4.87 -1.35
CA ALA A 12 -13.22 -5.76 -0.25
C ALA A 12 -14.37 -6.08 0.72
N ALA A 13 -15.30 -5.14 0.93
CA ALA A 13 -16.48 -5.33 1.77
C ALA A 13 -17.61 -6.15 1.11
N GLY A 14 -17.47 -6.47 -0.18
CA GLY A 14 -18.53 -7.11 -0.97
C GLY A 14 -19.67 -6.17 -1.37
N ASP A 15 -19.57 -4.87 -1.08
CA ASP A 15 -20.59 -3.87 -1.42
C ASP A 15 -20.58 -3.50 -2.91
N ALA A 16 -19.47 -3.79 -3.60
CA ALA A 16 -19.30 -3.53 -5.02
C ALA A 16 -18.58 -4.68 -5.71
N ALA A 17 -18.92 -4.91 -6.98
CA ALA A 17 -18.08 -5.67 -7.90
C ALA A 17 -17.11 -4.71 -8.60
N LEU A 18 -15.88 -5.17 -8.83
CA LEU A 18 -14.91 -4.49 -9.68
C LEU A 18 -15.01 -5.07 -11.09
N ASP A 19 -15.27 -4.24 -12.09
CA ASP A 19 -15.24 -4.67 -13.48
C ASP A 19 -13.79 -4.64 -14.01
N VAL A 20 -13.42 -5.61 -14.85
CA VAL A 20 -12.14 -5.67 -15.55
C VAL A 20 -11.95 -4.44 -16.45
N GLN A 21 -13.03 -3.87 -17.01
CA GLN A 21 -12.92 -2.61 -17.76
C GLN A 21 -12.66 -1.41 -16.86
N GLU A 22 -13.27 -1.36 -15.68
CA GLU A 22 -12.97 -0.33 -14.67
C GLU A 22 -11.49 -0.41 -14.26
N LEU A 23 -11.00 -1.61 -13.95
CA LEU A 23 -9.60 -1.89 -13.62
C LEU A 23 -8.61 -1.38 -14.67
N ARG A 24 -8.87 -1.66 -15.94
CA ARG A 24 -8.01 -1.20 -17.04
C ARG A 24 -8.02 0.31 -17.21
N ALA A 25 -9.19 0.94 -17.09
CA ALA A 25 -9.30 2.39 -17.17
C ALA A 25 -8.54 3.08 -16.00
N VAL A 26 -8.46 2.43 -14.84
CA VAL A 26 -7.64 2.91 -13.72
C VAL A 26 -6.16 2.82 -14.03
N GLN A 27 -5.70 1.68 -14.54
CA GLN A 27 -4.30 1.47 -14.91
C GLN A 27 -3.86 2.50 -15.95
N GLU A 28 -4.69 2.74 -16.98
CA GLU A 28 -4.42 3.78 -17.98
C GLU A 28 -4.35 5.19 -17.37
N GLN A 29 -5.25 5.52 -16.44
CA GLN A 29 -5.19 6.80 -15.72
C GLN A 29 -3.94 6.90 -14.83
N TRP A 30 -3.45 5.79 -14.29
CA TRP A 30 -2.25 5.79 -13.45
C TRP A 30 -0.98 5.96 -14.27
N ASP A 31 -0.89 5.38 -15.45
CA ASP A 31 0.23 5.64 -16.36
C ASP A 31 0.34 7.14 -16.71
N GLU A 32 -0.78 7.87 -16.76
CA GLU A 32 -0.80 9.32 -16.97
C GLU A 32 -0.55 10.16 -15.70
N LEU A 33 -0.81 9.60 -14.51
CA LEU A 33 -0.72 10.30 -13.22
C LEU A 33 0.56 10.01 -12.45
N VAL A 34 1.29 8.96 -12.83
CA VAL A 34 2.58 8.60 -12.25
C VAL A 34 3.60 9.65 -12.71
N PRO A 35 4.17 10.45 -11.78
CA PRO A 35 5.15 11.44 -12.16
C PRO A 35 6.45 10.77 -12.62
N ASP A 36 7.03 11.27 -13.71
CA ASP A 36 8.37 10.87 -14.11
C ASP A 36 9.39 11.39 -13.08
N HIS A 37 10.31 10.53 -12.67
CA HIS A 37 11.38 10.87 -11.74
C HIS A 37 12.37 11.85 -12.37
N ASP A 38 12.46 11.87 -13.70
CA ASP A 38 13.28 12.82 -14.45
C ASP A 38 12.67 14.24 -14.47
N ASP A 39 11.37 14.38 -14.19
CA ASP A 39 10.65 15.66 -14.26
C ASP A 39 10.61 16.42 -12.92
N PHE A 40 10.92 15.76 -11.79
CA PHE A 40 10.76 16.36 -10.47
C PHE A 40 11.83 15.92 -9.44
N ASP A 41 12.70 16.85 -9.03
CA ASP A 41 13.74 16.65 -8.00
C ASP A 41 13.23 16.60 -6.53
N SER A 42 11.93 16.42 -6.31
CA SER A 42 11.35 16.46 -4.96
C SER A 42 11.24 15.06 -4.34
N PRO A 43 11.60 14.87 -3.05
CA PRO A 43 11.34 13.62 -2.34
C PRO A 43 9.85 13.28 -2.23
N PHE A 44 8.97 14.28 -2.41
CA PHE A 44 7.52 14.05 -2.46
C PHE A 44 7.07 13.35 -3.76
N THR A 45 7.84 13.45 -4.84
CA THR A 45 7.59 12.74 -6.11
C THR A 45 7.71 11.24 -5.90
N SER A 46 8.76 10.78 -5.23
CA SER A 46 8.94 9.36 -4.90
C SER A 46 7.79 8.84 -4.02
N ALA A 47 7.40 9.60 -2.99
CA ALA A 47 6.27 9.21 -2.14
C ALA A 47 4.94 9.11 -2.91
N ALA A 48 4.71 9.99 -3.90
CA ALA A 48 3.53 9.94 -4.76
C ALA A 48 3.56 8.74 -5.73
N LEU A 49 4.72 8.45 -6.32
CA LEU A 49 4.96 7.27 -7.14
C LEU A 49 4.69 5.99 -6.35
N ASP A 50 5.20 5.89 -5.13
CA ASP A 50 5.03 4.69 -4.31
C ASP A 50 3.56 4.47 -3.90
N ALA A 51 2.83 5.54 -3.59
CA ALA A 51 1.39 5.43 -3.35
C ALA A 51 0.63 4.95 -4.59
N ALA A 52 1.02 5.41 -5.79
CA ALA A 52 0.46 4.95 -7.04
C ALA A 52 0.79 3.47 -7.29
N VAL A 53 2.04 3.05 -7.11
CA VAL A 53 2.49 1.66 -7.29
C VAL A 53 1.76 0.70 -6.34
N VAL A 54 1.60 1.05 -5.06
CA VAL A 54 0.84 0.21 -4.11
C VAL A 54 -0.61 0.07 -4.55
N LEU A 55 -1.23 1.14 -5.05
CA LEU A 55 -2.59 1.08 -5.58
C LEU A 55 -2.66 0.22 -6.85
N VAL A 56 -1.68 0.30 -7.75
CA VAL A 56 -1.53 -0.58 -8.94
C VAL A 56 -1.49 -2.04 -8.50
N CYS A 57 -0.56 -2.40 -7.61
CA CYS A 57 -0.43 -3.77 -7.13
C CYS A 57 -1.70 -4.28 -6.42
N ALA A 58 -2.36 -3.45 -5.61
CA ALA A 58 -3.61 -3.82 -4.95
C ALA A 58 -4.75 -4.08 -5.96
N THR A 59 -4.75 -3.32 -7.04
CA THR A 59 -5.75 -3.37 -8.12
C THR A 59 -5.52 -4.59 -9.02
N ASP A 60 -4.25 -4.90 -9.31
CA ASP A 60 -3.85 -6.12 -10.00
C ASP A 60 -4.20 -7.37 -9.18
N ALA A 61 -3.91 -7.35 -7.88
CA ALA A 61 -4.24 -8.45 -6.97
C ALA A 61 -5.78 -8.69 -6.90
N ALA A 62 -6.56 -7.61 -6.88
CA ALA A 62 -8.02 -7.69 -6.94
C ALA A 62 -8.52 -8.28 -8.26
N ALA A 63 -7.84 -7.97 -9.38
CA ALA A 63 -8.18 -8.46 -10.71
C ALA A 63 -7.80 -9.94 -10.93
N SER A 64 -6.62 -10.35 -10.46
CA SER A 64 -6.05 -11.67 -10.71
C SER A 64 -6.52 -12.74 -9.74
N SER A 65 -7.03 -12.33 -8.55
CA SER A 65 -7.29 -13.23 -7.42
C SER A 65 -6.05 -14.06 -7.02
N SER A 66 -4.85 -13.58 -7.35
CA SER A 66 -3.60 -14.26 -7.06
C SER A 66 -3.10 -13.93 -5.65
N ALA A 67 -2.87 -14.96 -4.85
CA ALA A 67 -2.25 -14.81 -3.53
C ALA A 67 -0.80 -14.27 -3.64
N GLU A 68 -0.11 -14.56 -4.75
CA GLU A 68 1.24 -14.05 -5.01
C GLU A 68 1.22 -12.53 -5.21
N ASP A 69 0.26 -12.01 -5.98
CA ASP A 69 0.13 -10.57 -6.22
C ASP A 69 -0.24 -9.82 -4.93
N ALA A 70 -1.13 -10.40 -4.12
CA ALA A 70 -1.47 -9.87 -2.80
C ALA A 70 -0.26 -9.84 -1.85
N SER A 71 0.56 -10.90 -1.86
CA SER A 71 1.81 -10.95 -1.09
C SER A 71 2.82 -9.91 -1.57
N ASN A 72 2.93 -9.72 -2.88
CA ASN A 72 3.83 -8.74 -3.47
C ASN A 72 3.42 -7.30 -3.10
N ALA A 73 2.11 -7.00 -3.09
CA ALA A 73 1.60 -5.70 -2.62
C ALA A 73 1.98 -5.42 -1.16
N GLY A 74 1.87 -6.44 -0.28
CA GLY A 74 2.31 -6.33 1.12
C GLY A 74 3.83 -6.11 1.26
N TYR A 75 4.63 -6.79 0.43
CA TYR A 75 6.07 -6.60 0.39
C TYR A 75 6.45 -5.18 -0.05
N GLN A 76 5.81 -4.64 -1.10
CA GLN A 76 6.09 -3.29 -1.60
C GLN A 76 5.78 -2.22 -0.54
N ALA A 77 4.69 -2.38 0.23
CA ALA A 77 4.39 -1.47 1.34
C ALA A 77 5.47 -1.48 2.45
N MET A 78 6.03 -2.66 2.75
CA MET A 78 7.14 -2.81 3.68
C MET A 78 8.42 -2.18 3.13
N ALA A 79 8.78 -2.47 1.89
CA ALA A 79 9.97 -1.91 1.22
C ALA A 79 9.94 -0.38 1.19
N ARG A 80 8.75 0.24 1.06
CA ARG A 80 8.64 1.69 1.17
C ARG A 80 8.85 2.21 2.59
N SER A 81 8.31 1.50 3.59
CA SER A 81 8.51 1.87 5.00
C SER A 81 9.98 1.79 5.40
N ASP A 82 10.73 0.85 4.81
CA ASP A 82 12.18 0.75 4.90
C ASP A 82 12.86 1.99 4.30
N LEU A 83 12.64 2.27 3.00
CA LEU A 83 13.25 3.44 2.34
C LEU A 83 12.99 4.74 3.10
N LEU A 84 11.76 4.95 3.57
CA LEU A 84 11.40 6.13 4.35
C LEU A 84 12.11 6.18 5.72
N ALA A 85 12.30 5.03 6.38
CA ALA A 85 13.10 4.96 7.60
C ALA A 85 14.57 5.31 7.33
N GLN A 86 15.14 4.81 6.24
CA GLN A 86 16.51 5.15 5.83
C GLN A 86 16.66 6.65 5.52
N GLU A 87 15.77 7.21 4.71
CA GLU A 87 15.78 8.63 4.34
C GLU A 87 15.58 9.55 5.56
N SER A 88 14.58 9.26 6.40
CA SER A 88 14.23 10.12 7.53
C SER A 88 15.33 10.21 8.60
N GLN A 89 16.19 9.19 8.71
CA GLN A 89 17.32 9.18 9.63
C GLN A 89 18.69 9.34 8.94
N ASN A 90 18.71 9.58 7.62
CA ASN A 90 19.93 9.61 6.81
C ASN A 90 20.83 8.38 7.04
N MET A 91 20.22 7.19 7.08
CA MET A 91 20.96 5.94 7.28
C MET A 91 21.82 5.65 6.05
N HIS A 92 23.05 5.16 6.29
CA HIS A 92 23.94 4.82 5.20
C HIS A 92 23.61 3.41 4.66
N PRO A 93 23.45 3.22 3.33
CA PRO A 93 23.09 1.92 2.75
C PRO A 93 24.09 0.78 3.02
N GLN A 94 25.34 1.15 3.33
CA GLN A 94 26.41 0.18 3.66
C GLN A 94 26.65 0.04 5.16
N ASP A 95 25.78 0.62 6.00
CA ASP A 95 25.89 0.47 7.45
C ASP A 95 25.66 -1.01 7.83
N PRO A 96 26.62 -1.67 8.50
CA PRO A 96 26.46 -3.07 8.91
C PRO A 96 25.27 -3.30 9.86
N GLY A 97 24.79 -2.26 10.54
CA GLY A 97 23.62 -2.28 11.42
C GLY A 97 22.34 -1.74 10.76
N LEU A 98 22.34 -1.49 9.44
CA LEU A 98 21.22 -0.89 8.72
C LEU A 98 19.90 -1.64 8.97
N GLU A 99 19.89 -2.94 8.73
CA GLU A 99 18.72 -3.81 8.89
C GLU A 99 18.13 -3.73 10.30
N GLU A 100 18.98 -3.76 11.32
CA GLU A 100 18.53 -3.69 12.71
C GLU A 100 17.95 -2.31 13.06
N LYS A 101 18.53 -1.24 12.50
CA LYS A 101 18.03 0.13 12.66
C LYS A 101 16.68 0.31 11.98
N ILE A 102 16.50 -0.21 10.77
CA ILE A 102 15.21 -0.19 10.06
C ILE A 102 14.18 -1.02 10.82
N ARG A 103 14.55 -2.26 11.21
CA ARG A 103 13.66 -3.17 11.93
C ARG A 103 13.12 -2.54 13.20
N THR A 104 13.96 -1.83 13.96
CA THR A 104 13.57 -1.16 15.21
C THR A 104 12.97 0.24 15.01
N HIS A 105 12.91 0.72 13.77
CA HIS A 105 12.38 2.05 13.46
C HIS A 105 10.86 2.14 13.74
N PRO A 106 10.36 3.25 14.32
CA PRO A 106 8.93 3.41 14.59
C PRO A 106 8.02 3.25 13.37
N LEU A 107 8.46 3.70 12.18
CA LEU A 107 7.69 3.54 10.95
C LEU A 107 7.56 2.07 10.54
N MET A 108 8.67 1.32 10.57
CA MET A 108 8.66 -0.11 10.25
C MET A 108 7.82 -0.89 11.26
N GLN A 109 7.97 -0.59 12.55
CA GLN A 109 7.14 -1.21 13.60
C GLN A 109 5.65 -0.89 13.43
N THR A 110 5.30 0.32 12.97
CA THR A 110 3.91 0.68 12.66
C THR A 110 3.37 -0.14 11.49
N GLU A 111 4.14 -0.30 10.41
CA GLU A 111 3.72 -1.09 9.26
C GLU A 111 3.60 -2.58 9.59
N LEU A 112 4.55 -3.14 10.35
CA LEU A 112 4.50 -4.54 10.78
C LEU A 112 3.29 -4.83 11.67
N HIS A 113 2.97 -3.95 12.63
CA HIS A 113 1.75 -4.11 13.43
C HIS A 113 0.50 -4.02 12.55
N ARG A 114 0.46 -3.07 11.61
CA ARG A 114 -0.67 -2.92 10.70
C ARG A 114 -0.89 -4.18 9.85
N GLN A 115 0.17 -4.74 9.26
CA GLN A 115 0.07 -5.98 8.48
C GLN A 115 -0.32 -7.18 9.35
N ALA A 116 0.19 -7.26 10.58
CA ALA A 116 -0.19 -8.31 11.53
C ALA A 116 -1.67 -8.23 11.93
N ASP A 117 -2.21 -7.03 12.17
CA ASP A 117 -3.62 -6.82 12.49
C ASP A 117 -4.53 -7.25 11.34
N VAL A 118 -4.14 -6.93 10.09
CA VAL A 118 -4.85 -7.36 8.88
C VAL A 118 -4.83 -8.88 8.75
N LEU A 119 -3.67 -9.51 8.93
CA LEU A 119 -3.54 -10.98 8.85
C LEU A 119 -4.36 -11.68 9.95
N ALA A 120 -4.31 -11.20 11.19
CA ALA A 120 -5.07 -11.78 12.29
C ALA A 120 -6.59 -11.73 12.02
N LEU A 121 -7.07 -10.66 11.39
CA LEU A 121 -8.47 -10.53 10.99
C LEU A 121 -8.86 -11.55 9.91
N LEU A 122 -7.99 -11.77 8.93
CA LEU A 122 -8.19 -12.77 7.86
C LEU A 122 -8.13 -14.21 8.41
N GLU A 123 -7.16 -14.51 9.27
CA GLU A 123 -6.96 -15.84 9.88
C GLU A 123 -8.09 -16.24 10.82
N ALA A 124 -8.71 -15.27 11.51
CA ALA A 124 -9.86 -15.52 12.37
C ALA A 124 -11.09 -16.05 11.61
N GLY A 125 -11.07 -16.09 10.27
CA GLY A 125 -12.20 -16.50 9.45
C GLY A 125 -13.38 -15.54 9.57
N THR A 126 -13.11 -14.30 10.02
CA THR A 126 -14.13 -13.26 10.15
C THR A 126 -14.58 -12.90 8.75
N GLU A 127 -15.89 -12.89 8.50
CA GLU A 127 -16.41 -12.32 7.25
C GLU A 127 -15.88 -10.88 7.08
N LEU A 128 -15.34 -10.60 5.89
CA LEU A 128 -14.85 -9.28 5.50
C LEU A 128 -16.04 -8.37 5.22
N THR A 129 -16.71 -7.96 6.29
CA THR A 129 -17.80 -6.99 6.28
C THR A 129 -17.24 -5.57 6.36
N ALA A 130 -18.04 -4.58 5.97
CA ALA A 130 -17.69 -3.17 6.18
C ALA A 130 -17.27 -2.86 7.63
N THR A 131 -17.89 -3.53 8.62
CA THR A 131 -17.57 -3.35 10.04
C THR A 131 -16.20 -3.92 10.43
N SER A 132 -15.85 -5.12 9.97
CA SER A 132 -14.54 -5.71 10.25
C SER A 132 -13.43 -4.95 9.51
N LEU A 133 -13.67 -4.55 8.27
CA LEU A 133 -12.73 -3.75 7.49
C LEU A 133 -12.53 -2.34 8.06
N ALA A 134 -13.55 -1.73 8.67
CA ALA A 134 -13.41 -0.42 9.32
C ALA A 134 -12.38 -0.41 10.45
N SER A 135 -12.13 -1.55 11.11
CA SER A 135 -11.15 -1.65 12.21
C SER A 135 -9.69 -1.57 11.73
N ILE A 136 -9.43 -1.96 10.48
CA ILE A 136 -8.09 -1.97 9.85
C ILE A 136 -7.92 -0.84 8.84
N ARG A 137 -8.99 -0.10 8.57
CA ARG A 137 -8.99 1.02 7.64
C ARG A 137 -8.29 2.22 8.29
N PRO A 138 -7.23 2.78 7.67
CA PRO A 138 -6.60 3.97 8.20
C PRO A 138 -7.60 5.14 8.20
N PRO A 139 -7.60 5.98 9.25
CA PRO A 139 -8.52 7.10 9.34
C PRO A 139 -8.29 8.05 8.15
N ALA A 140 -9.38 8.47 7.51
CA ALA A 140 -9.30 9.50 6.47
C ALA A 140 -8.71 10.76 7.11
N LYS A 141 -7.51 11.17 6.68
CA LYS A 141 -6.97 12.47 7.10
C LYS A 141 -7.85 13.56 6.48
N PRO A 142 -8.34 14.54 7.25
CA PRO A 142 -8.98 15.70 6.66
C PRO A 142 -7.96 16.39 5.75
N VAL A 143 -8.40 16.68 4.52
CA VAL A 143 -7.65 17.44 3.51
C VAL A 143 -7.52 18.89 3.95
#